data_AF-A0A6G2J7R3-F1
#
_entry.id   AF-A0A6G2J7R3-F1
#
_cell.length_a   1.000
_cell.length_b   1.000
_cell.length_c   1.000
_cell.angle_alpha   90.00
_cell.angle_beta   90.00
_cell.angle_gamma   90.00
#
_symmetry.space_group_name_H-M   'P 1'
#
loop_
_entity.id
_entity.type
_entity.pdbx_description
1 polymer ?
#
loop_
_entity_poly.entity_id
_entity_poly.type
_entity_poly.pdbx_seq_one_letter_code
_entity_poly.pdbx_strand_id
1 'polypeptide(L)'
;MIHSSEGVVRGLKVPFPVEGEYILRVGVEGILFQPINRETVSFTIPVGIVAVQTPEPGGGCLIATAAYGTELAPQIQNLRQIRDEMVLSTDSGKWFISAFNQAYYVFSPTVADMQRENPVLKNVVLLSMQPMLVSLGLMEYADSESKVLVYGILIILLNMATYMVGPVLILVWLLLWTKKRLAIAR
;
A
#
# COMPACT_ATOMS: atom_id res chain seq x y z
N MET A 1 -11.33 2.53 18.52
CA MET A 1 -11.47 1.08 18.79
C MET A 1 -11.19 0.35 17.49
N ILE A 2 -10.19 -0.53 17.47
CA ILE A 2 -9.83 -1.31 16.28
C ILE A 2 -10.68 -2.58 16.35
N HIS A 3 -11.68 -2.71 15.49
CA HIS A 3 -12.58 -3.87 15.44
C HIS A 3 -12.09 -4.93 14.43
N SER A 4 -10.79 -5.24 14.41
CA SER A 4 -10.29 -6.41 13.69
C SER A 4 -9.59 -7.33 14.68
N SER A 5 -10.18 -8.51 14.89
CA SER A 5 -9.55 -9.60 15.63
C SER A 5 -8.92 -10.57 14.64
N GLU A 6 -7.73 -11.09 14.95
CA GLU A 6 -7.14 -12.16 14.15
C GLU A 6 -7.98 -13.43 14.33
N GLY A 7 -8.45 -13.99 13.21
CA GLY A 7 -9.20 -15.24 13.16
C GLY A 7 -8.46 -16.28 12.34
N VAL A 8 -8.43 -17.53 12.82
CA VAL A 8 -7.85 -18.66 12.08
C VAL A 8 -8.96 -19.67 11.77
N VAL A 9 -9.19 -19.95 10.50
CA VAL A 9 -10.08 -21.04 10.07
C VAL A 9 -9.31 -22.36 10.17
N ARG A 10 -9.61 -23.16 11.20
CA ARG A 10 -9.01 -24.49 11.38
C ARG A 10 -9.93 -25.57 10.82
N GLY A 11 -9.35 -26.58 10.16
CA GLY A 11 -10.07 -27.78 9.76
C GLY A 11 -10.80 -27.72 8.41
N LEU A 12 -10.55 -26.70 7.59
CA LEU A 12 -11.03 -26.68 6.21
C LEU A 12 -10.34 -27.79 5.42
N LYS A 13 -11.10 -28.83 5.04
CA LYS A 13 -10.62 -29.96 4.24
C LYS A 13 -11.22 -29.87 2.85
N VAL A 14 -10.37 -29.68 1.85
CA VAL A 14 -10.76 -29.70 0.43
C VAL A 14 -10.05 -30.89 -0.23
N PRO A 15 -10.78 -31.92 -0.67
CA PRO A 15 -10.16 -33.05 -1.35
C PRO A 15 -9.77 -32.65 -2.78
N PHE A 16 -8.53 -32.97 -3.18
CA PHE A 16 -8.04 -32.80 -4.55
C PHE A 16 -8.07 -34.16 -5.25
N PRO A 17 -8.98 -34.38 -6.22
CA PRO A 17 -9.20 -35.71 -6.79
C PRO A 17 -8.13 -36.15 -7.80
N VAL A 18 -7.35 -35.21 -8.36
CA VAL A 18 -6.31 -35.50 -9.36
C VAL A 18 -5.07 -34.63 -9.09
N GLU A 19 -3.93 -35.05 -9.62
CA GLU A 19 -2.73 -34.22 -9.63
C GLU A 19 -2.89 -33.08 -10.65
N GLY A 20 -2.43 -31.88 -10.31
CA GLY A 20 -2.61 -30.70 -11.15
C GLY A 20 -2.52 -29.38 -10.40
N GLU A 21 -2.71 -28.28 -11.14
CA GLU A 21 -2.80 -26.94 -10.58
C GLU A 21 -4.25 -26.58 -10.26
N TYR A 22 -4.49 -26.18 -9.02
CA TYR A 22 -5.79 -25.73 -8.54
C TYR A 22 -5.72 -24.26 -8.18
N ILE A 23 -6.69 -23.47 -8.67
CA ILE A 23 -6.83 -22.06 -8.28
C ILE A 23 -7.82 -21.98 -7.12
N LEU A 24 -7.32 -21.78 -5.91
CA LEU A 24 -8.15 -21.48 -4.75
C LEU A 24 -8.52 -20.00 -4.78
N ARG A 25 -9.80 -19.71 -4.98
CA ARG A 25 -10.36 -18.35 -4.91
C ARG A 25 -11.02 -18.13 -3.55
N VAL A 26 -10.41 -17.31 -2.70
CA VAL A 26 -10.99 -16.91 -1.42
C VAL A 26 -11.68 -15.56 -1.61
N GLY A 27 -13.00 -15.58 -1.63
CA GLY A 27 -13.82 -14.37 -1.62
C GLY A 27 -14.07 -13.90 -0.18
N VAL A 28 -13.82 -12.63 0.11
CA VAL A 28 -14.19 -12.03 1.39
C VAL A 28 -15.36 -11.08 1.14
N GLU A 29 -16.49 -11.32 1.82
CA GLU A 29 -17.67 -10.45 1.79
C GLU A 29 -17.88 -9.92 3.21
N GLY A 30 -17.73 -8.60 3.39
CA GLY A 30 -17.90 -7.96 4.69
C GLY A 30 -19.38 -7.82 5.05
N ILE A 31 -19.78 -8.24 6.24
CA ILE A 31 -21.14 -8.02 6.78
C ILE A 31 -21.14 -6.86 7.78
N LEU A 32 -20.88 -5.61 7.37
CA LEU A 32 -21.21 -4.47 8.24
C LEU A 32 -21.41 -3.14 7.48
N PHE A 33 -22.67 -2.70 7.41
CA PHE A 33 -23.22 -1.38 7.05
C PHE A 33 -22.83 -0.68 5.74
N GLN A 34 -21.86 -1.16 4.97
CA GLN A 34 -21.68 -0.83 3.54
C GLN A 34 -21.25 -2.10 2.79
N PRO A 35 -21.89 -2.47 1.66
CA PRO A 35 -21.45 -3.61 0.87
C PRO A 35 -20.06 -3.30 0.30
N ILE A 36 -19.04 -3.95 0.85
CA ILE A 36 -17.68 -3.94 0.29
C ILE A 36 -17.72 -4.79 -0.99
N ASN A 37 -17.08 -4.34 -2.07
CA ASN A 37 -16.98 -5.13 -3.31
C ASN A 37 -16.23 -6.45 -3.02
N ARG A 38 -16.59 -7.54 -3.71
CA ARG A 38 -16.01 -8.87 -3.45
C ARG A 38 -14.51 -8.88 -3.79
N GLU A 39 -13.67 -8.86 -2.77
CA GLU A 39 -12.24 -9.12 -2.95
C GLU A 39 -12.01 -10.62 -3.08
N THR A 40 -11.41 -11.04 -4.20
CA THR A 40 -11.05 -12.44 -4.44
C THR A 40 -9.54 -12.58 -4.45
N VAL A 41 -8.97 -13.30 -3.49
CA VAL A 41 -7.56 -13.68 -3.52
C VAL A 41 -7.44 -15.04 -4.17
N SER A 42 -6.57 -15.16 -5.17
CA SER A 42 -6.29 -16.42 -5.88
C SER A 42 -4.96 -17.00 -5.42
N PHE A 43 -4.96 -18.24 -4.98
CA PHE A 43 -3.76 -18.99 -4.64
C PHE A 43 -3.65 -20.20 -5.56
N THR A 44 -2.51 -20.38 -6.22
CA THR A 44 -2.24 -21.59 -7.00
C THR A 44 -1.74 -22.67 -6.05
N ILE A 45 -2.49 -23.76 -5.95
CA ILE A 45 -2.14 -24.95 -5.17
C ILE A 45 -1.68 -26.03 -6.15
N PRO A 46 -0.38 -26.33 -6.17
CA PRO A 46 0.20 -27.39 -6.98
C PRO A 46 0.10 -28.70 -6.20
N VAL A 47 -0.68 -29.64 -6.69
CA VAL A 47 -0.89 -30.95 -6.05
C VAL A 47 -0.14 -32.00 -6.86
N GLY A 48 0.85 -32.64 -6.24
CA GLY A 48 1.68 -33.68 -6.87
C GLY A 48 2.87 -33.16 -7.71
N ILE A 49 2.99 -31.83 -7.86
CA ILE A 49 4.04 -31.18 -8.66
C ILE A 49 4.94 -30.38 -7.72
N VAL A 50 6.27 -30.49 -7.88
CA VAL A 50 7.22 -29.60 -7.19
C VAL A 50 7.00 -28.20 -7.73
N ALA A 51 6.17 -27.42 -7.05
CA ALA A 51 6.02 -26.03 -7.42
C ALA A 51 7.21 -25.22 -6.97
N VAL A 52 7.95 -24.76 -7.96
CA VAL A 52 8.57 -23.46 -7.86
C VAL A 52 7.41 -22.48 -7.82
N GLN A 53 7.03 -22.03 -6.63
CA GLN A 53 6.27 -20.78 -6.49
C GLN A 53 7.18 -19.69 -7.06
N THR A 54 7.06 -19.40 -8.35
CA THR A 54 7.56 -18.14 -8.87
C THR A 54 6.70 -17.07 -8.19
N PRO A 55 7.26 -16.24 -7.30
CA PRO A 55 6.53 -15.07 -6.82
C PRO A 55 6.08 -14.34 -8.09
N GLU A 56 4.79 -14.08 -8.24
CA GLU A 56 4.31 -13.24 -9.34
C GLU A 56 5.15 -11.96 -9.33
N PRO A 57 5.99 -11.72 -10.36
CA PRO A 57 6.91 -10.60 -10.34
C PRO A 57 6.09 -9.33 -10.53
N GLY A 58 5.75 -8.67 -9.43
CA GLY A 58 5.33 -7.27 -9.47
C GLY A 58 3.82 -6.98 -9.49
N GLY A 59 3.03 -7.62 -8.62
CA GLY A 59 1.63 -7.22 -8.39
C GLY A 59 1.36 -6.51 -7.05
N GLY A 60 2.22 -6.69 -6.05
CA GLY A 60 1.95 -6.32 -4.65
C GLY A 60 2.50 -4.95 -4.23
N CYS A 61 1.85 -4.33 -3.23
CA CYS A 61 2.33 -3.13 -2.57
C CYS A 61 3.44 -3.49 -1.55
N LEU A 62 4.62 -3.94 -2.03
CA LEU A 62 5.72 -4.50 -1.23
C LEU A 62 6.15 -3.60 -0.05
N ILE A 63 6.40 -2.32 -0.30
CA ILE A 63 6.82 -1.35 0.72
C ILE A 63 5.71 -1.16 1.77
N ALA A 64 4.47 -0.99 1.32
CA ALA A 64 3.34 -0.77 2.21
C ALA A 64 3.06 -2.02 3.06
N THR A 65 3.20 -3.21 2.47
CA THR A 65 3.04 -4.49 3.15
C THR A 65 4.10 -4.69 4.22
N ALA A 66 5.37 -4.35 3.93
CA ALA A 66 6.43 -4.36 4.93
C ALA A 66 6.17 -3.36 6.08
N ALA A 67 5.60 -2.19 5.76
CA ALA A 67 5.28 -1.16 6.73
C ALA A 67 4.08 -1.51 7.62
N TYR A 68 2.97 -1.98 7.05
CA TYR A 68 1.71 -2.29 7.75
C TYR A 68 1.59 -3.74 8.23
N GLY A 69 2.50 -4.62 7.81
CA GLY A 69 2.61 -6.02 8.24
C GLY A 69 1.73 -7.01 7.48
N THR A 70 0.73 -6.55 6.73
CA THR A 70 -0.14 -7.39 5.91
C THR A 70 -0.64 -6.62 4.70
N GLU A 71 -0.83 -7.33 3.58
CA GLU A 71 -1.47 -6.78 2.38
C GLU A 71 -2.94 -6.43 2.59
N LEU A 72 -3.57 -7.01 3.61
CA LEU A 72 -4.98 -6.80 3.96
C LEU A 72 -5.21 -5.60 4.87
N ALA A 73 -4.17 -4.81 5.15
CA ALA A 73 -4.30 -3.64 5.99
C ALA A 73 -5.29 -2.66 5.35
N PRO A 74 -6.23 -2.05 6.11
CA PRO A 74 -7.24 -1.14 5.56
C PRO A 74 -6.65 0.01 4.73
N GLN A 75 -5.46 0.49 5.11
CA GLN A 75 -4.74 1.53 4.39
C GLN A 75 -4.30 1.08 2.99
N ILE A 76 -3.87 -0.18 2.84
CA ILE A 76 -3.44 -0.75 1.55
C ILE A 76 -4.67 -1.04 0.69
N GLN A 77 -5.75 -1.52 1.28
CA GLN A 77 -6.99 -1.75 0.55
C GLN A 77 -7.62 -0.46 0.04
N ASN A 78 -7.58 0.62 0.82
CA ASN A 78 -8.02 1.93 0.35
C ASN A 78 -7.21 2.40 -0.87
N LEU A 79 -5.89 2.21 -0.86
CA LEU A 79 -5.04 2.53 -2.02
C LEU A 79 -5.43 1.70 -3.26
N ARG A 80 -5.70 0.41 -3.07
CA ARG A 80 -6.15 -0.47 -4.16
C ARG A 80 -7.50 -0.07 -4.70
N GLN A 81 -8.45 0.25 -3.83
CA GLN A 81 -9.77 0.71 -4.25
C GLN A 81 -9.67 1.99 -5.08
N ILE A 82 -8.94 3.00 -4.61
CA ILE A 82 -8.73 4.24 -5.37
C ILE A 82 -8.05 3.94 -6.71
N ARG A 83 -7.01 3.08 -6.72
CA ARG A 83 -6.32 2.68 -7.94
C ARG A 83 -7.29 2.02 -8.93
N ASP A 84 -8.05 1.04 -8.47
CA ASP A 84 -8.85 0.17 -9.33
C ASP A 84 -10.14 0.86 -9.82
N GLU A 85 -10.80 1.62 -8.95
CA GLU A 85 -12.07 2.28 -9.26
C GLU A 85 -11.87 3.64 -9.95
N MET A 86 -10.92 4.46 -9.47
CA MET A 86 -10.75 5.83 -9.95
C MET A 86 -9.62 5.97 -10.97
N VAL A 87 -8.45 5.38 -10.72
CA VAL A 87 -7.27 5.63 -11.56
C VAL A 87 -7.30 4.77 -12.82
N LEU A 88 -7.47 3.46 -12.68
CA LEU A 88 -7.46 2.51 -13.80
C LEU A 88 -8.72 2.57 -14.67
N SER A 89 -9.77 3.27 -14.24
CA SER A 89 -10.94 3.55 -15.07
C SER A 89 -10.68 4.58 -16.17
N THR A 90 -9.51 5.25 -16.16
CA THR A 90 -9.09 6.25 -17.14
C THR A 90 -7.82 5.86 -17.89
N ASP A 91 -7.64 6.33 -19.11
CA ASP A 91 -6.46 5.99 -19.90
C ASP A 91 -5.19 6.68 -19.39
N SER A 92 -5.32 7.94 -18.97
CA SER A 92 -4.23 8.66 -18.28
C SER A 92 -3.76 7.94 -17.01
N GLY A 93 -4.69 7.44 -16.20
CA GLY A 93 -4.37 6.69 -14.98
C GLY A 93 -3.70 5.34 -15.26
N LYS A 94 -4.15 4.59 -16.29
CA LYS A 94 -3.48 3.35 -16.73
C LYS A 94 -2.02 3.59 -17.13
N TRP A 95 -1.77 4.65 -17.90
CA TRP A 95 -0.40 5.01 -18.31
C TRP A 95 0.46 5.38 -17.11
N PHE A 96 -0.08 6.18 -16.18
CA PHE A 96 0.61 6.54 -14.94
C PHE A 96 0.97 5.31 -14.11
N ILE A 97 0.02 4.41 -13.86
CA ILE A 97 0.27 3.19 -13.06
C ILE A 97 1.29 2.29 -13.75
N SER A 98 1.25 2.16 -15.07
CA SER A 98 2.26 1.41 -15.82
C SER A 98 3.66 1.99 -15.63
N ALA A 99 3.83 3.31 -15.80
CA ALA A 99 5.12 3.97 -15.60
C ALA A 99 5.60 3.90 -14.14
N PHE A 100 4.68 4.13 -13.20
CA PHE A 100 4.95 4.02 -11.77
C PHE A 100 5.42 2.61 -11.39
N ASN A 101 4.73 1.56 -11.85
CA ASN A 101 5.06 0.18 -11.53
C ASN A 101 6.47 -0.21 -12.01
N GLN A 102 6.86 0.25 -13.20
CA GLN A 102 8.21 0.00 -13.72
C GLN A 102 9.28 0.55 -12.78
N ALA A 103 9.12 1.77 -12.28
CA ALA A 103 10.05 2.34 -11.31
C ALA A 103 9.93 1.65 -9.94
N TYR A 104 8.69 1.46 -9.46
CA TYR A 104 8.38 0.91 -8.15
C TYR A 104 9.01 -0.47 -7.92
N TYR A 105 8.85 -1.40 -8.86
CA TYR A 105 9.37 -2.76 -8.69
C TYR A 105 10.88 -2.89 -8.84
N VAL A 106 11.56 -1.86 -9.34
CA VAL A 106 13.04 -1.83 -9.39
C VAL A 106 13.63 -1.66 -7.98
N PHE A 107 13.04 -0.82 -7.13
CA PHE A 107 13.61 -0.51 -5.80
C PHE A 107 12.82 -1.09 -4.63
N SER A 108 11.52 -1.36 -4.80
CA SER A 108 10.65 -1.77 -3.69
C SER A 108 11.03 -3.07 -2.99
N PRO A 109 11.59 -4.12 -3.65
CA PRO A 109 12.01 -5.33 -2.94
C PRO A 109 13.09 -5.03 -1.91
N THR A 110 14.16 -4.34 -2.32
CA THR A 110 15.28 -3.96 -1.44
C THR A 110 14.79 -3.11 -0.27
N VAL A 111 13.92 -2.13 -0.51
CA VAL A 111 13.38 -1.28 0.56
C VAL A 111 12.46 -2.08 1.50
N ALA A 112 11.69 -3.04 0.99
CA ALA A 112 10.86 -3.91 1.82
C ALA A 112 11.71 -4.81 2.72
N ASP A 113 12.80 -5.36 2.21
CA ASP A 113 13.74 -6.18 3.00
C ASP A 113 14.41 -5.35 4.10
N MET A 114 14.89 -4.15 3.76
CA MET A 114 15.47 -3.24 4.76
C MET A 114 14.49 -2.86 5.87
N GLN A 115 13.19 -2.72 5.56
CA GLN A 115 12.17 -2.44 6.58
C GLN A 115 11.93 -3.62 7.53
N ARG A 116 12.06 -4.86 7.05
CA ARG A 116 11.91 -6.07 7.88
C ARG A 116 13.05 -6.19 8.89
N GLU A 117 14.24 -5.75 8.51
CA GLU A 117 15.44 -5.78 9.36
C GLU A 117 15.50 -4.60 10.33
N ASN A 118 14.97 -3.42 9.95
CA ASN A 118 15.11 -2.20 10.73
C ASN A 118 13.75 -1.58 11.14
N PRO A 119 13.35 -1.68 12.43
CA PRO A 119 12.09 -1.14 12.91
C PRO A 119 12.03 0.41 12.86
N VAL A 120 13.17 1.10 12.90
CA VAL A 120 13.22 2.55 12.73
C VAL A 120 12.87 2.92 11.29
N LEU A 121 13.43 2.22 10.31
CA LEU A 121 13.12 2.45 8.90
C LEU A 121 11.63 2.19 8.61
N LYS A 122 11.07 1.11 9.17
CA LYS A 122 9.62 0.84 9.11
C LYS A 122 8.79 2.03 9.60
N ASN A 123 9.14 2.61 10.76
CA ASN A 123 8.42 3.75 11.32
C ASN A 123 8.56 5.01 10.47
N VAL A 124 9.74 5.25 9.90
CA VAL A 124 9.97 6.37 8.96
C VAL A 124 9.11 6.19 7.72
N VAL A 125 9.04 4.98 7.15
CA VAL A 125 8.17 4.69 6.00
C VAL A 125 6.70 4.91 6.36
N LEU A 126 6.23 4.38 7.50
CA LEU A 126 4.86 4.60 7.98
C LEU A 126 4.52 6.10 8.10
N LEU A 127 5.41 6.89 8.70
CA LEU A 127 5.21 8.34 8.84
C LEU A 127 5.21 9.02 7.46
N SER A 128 6.10 8.60 6.56
CA SER A 128 6.15 9.14 5.20
C SER A 128 4.92 8.77 4.36
N MET A 129 4.27 7.63 4.60
CA MET A 129 3.08 7.23 3.84
C MET A 129 1.82 8.01 4.24
N GLN A 130 1.76 8.58 5.45
CA GLN A 130 0.57 9.28 5.94
C GLN A 130 0.12 10.45 5.06
N PRO A 131 0.99 11.42 4.68
CA PRO A 131 0.62 12.49 3.75
C PRO A 131 0.04 11.98 2.43
N MET A 132 0.61 10.90 1.90
CA MET A 132 0.15 10.28 0.66
C MET A 132 -1.24 9.67 0.82
N LEU A 133 -1.48 8.91 1.89
CA LEU A 133 -2.79 8.30 2.16
C LEU A 133 -3.89 9.36 2.33
N VAL A 134 -3.59 10.46 3.04
CA VAL A 134 -4.56 11.54 3.24
C VAL A 134 -4.85 12.28 1.95
N SER A 135 -3.82 12.62 1.18
CA SER A 135 -3.99 13.36 -0.09
C SER A 135 -4.68 12.52 -1.17
N LEU A 136 -4.49 11.20 -1.19
CA LEU A 136 -5.14 10.31 -2.15
C LEU A 136 -6.65 10.21 -1.98
N GLY A 137 -7.19 10.48 -0.78
CA GLY A 137 -8.64 10.57 -0.58
C GLY A 137 -9.32 11.62 -1.47
N LEU A 138 -8.57 12.60 -1.99
CA LEU A 138 -9.10 13.56 -2.97
C LEU A 138 -9.47 12.92 -4.32
N MET A 139 -8.93 11.74 -4.65
CA MET A 139 -9.28 11.03 -5.88
C MET A 139 -10.70 10.46 -5.87
N GLU A 140 -11.34 10.31 -4.72
CA GLU A 140 -12.74 9.88 -4.64
C GLU A 140 -13.70 10.83 -5.38
N TYR A 141 -13.28 12.09 -5.59
CA TYR A 141 -14.06 13.10 -6.31
C TYR A 141 -13.76 13.15 -7.82
N ALA A 142 -12.87 12.28 -8.32
CA ALA A 142 -12.40 12.28 -9.70
C ALA A 142 -13.29 11.46 -10.64
N ASP A 143 -14.53 11.91 -10.86
CA ASP A 143 -15.55 11.20 -11.69
C ASP A 143 -15.31 11.19 -13.21
N SER A 144 -14.22 11.81 -13.69
CA SER A 144 -13.96 12.03 -15.12
C SER A 144 -12.48 12.07 -15.41
N GLU A 145 -12.09 11.75 -16.65
CA GLU A 145 -10.68 11.67 -17.07
C GLU A 145 -9.90 12.97 -16.79
N SER A 146 -10.48 14.12 -17.12
CA SER A 146 -9.88 15.42 -16.84
C SER A 146 -9.67 15.64 -15.34
N LYS A 147 -10.60 15.19 -14.49
CA LYS A 147 -10.47 15.31 -13.03
C LYS A 147 -9.40 14.36 -12.50
N VAL A 148 -9.33 13.12 -12.97
CA VAL A 148 -8.25 12.19 -12.59
C VAL A 148 -6.89 12.78 -12.94
N LEU A 149 -6.75 13.40 -14.10
CA LEU A 149 -5.49 14.07 -14.47
C LEU A 149 -5.18 15.27 -13.55
N VAL A 150 -6.15 16.17 -13.34
CA VAL A 150 -5.96 17.38 -12.52
C VAL A 150 -5.69 17.03 -11.07
N TYR A 151 -6.49 16.16 -10.46
CA TYR A 151 -6.28 15.72 -9.08
C TYR A 151 -5.01 14.89 -8.95
N GLY A 152 -4.67 14.03 -9.92
CA GLY A 152 -3.42 13.28 -9.93
C GLY A 152 -2.20 14.20 -9.87
N ILE A 153 -2.15 15.21 -10.73
CA ILE A 153 -1.08 16.22 -10.74
C ILE A 153 -1.06 16.99 -9.42
N LEU A 154 -2.22 17.43 -8.92
CA LEU A 154 -2.33 18.17 -7.66
C LEU A 154 -1.80 17.35 -6.48
N ILE A 155 -2.16 16.07 -6.39
CA ILE A 155 -1.73 15.16 -5.33
C ILE A 155 -0.22 14.94 -5.40
N ILE A 156 0.35 14.74 -6.60
CA ILE A 156 1.80 14.60 -6.77
C ILE A 156 2.52 15.85 -6.26
N LEU A 157 2.06 17.04 -6.66
CA LEU A 157 2.64 18.31 -6.21
C LEU A 157 2.50 18.50 -4.69
N LEU A 158 1.34 18.17 -4.12
CA LEU A 158 1.09 18.27 -2.69
C LEU A 158 1.99 17.33 -1.88
N ASN A 159 2.17 16.09 -2.36
CA ASN A 159 3.07 15.12 -1.73
C ASN A 159 4.52 15.60 -1.81
N MET A 160 4.99 16.02 -2.99
CA MET A 160 6.34 16.58 -3.16
C MET A 160 6.57 17.77 -2.23
N ALA A 161 5.62 18.70 -2.15
CA ALA A 161 5.72 19.84 -1.24
C ALA A 161 5.82 19.39 0.22
N THR A 162 5.00 18.42 0.63
CA THR A 162 5.02 17.92 2.01
C THR A 162 6.33 17.21 2.36
N TYR A 163 6.86 16.38 1.44
CA TYR A 163 8.14 15.68 1.64
C TYR A 163 9.36 16.59 1.64
N MET A 164 9.27 17.78 1.03
CA MET A 164 10.32 18.79 1.09
C MET A 164 10.19 19.68 2.32
N VAL A 165 9.00 20.22 2.56
CA VAL A 165 8.74 21.22 3.61
C VAL A 165 8.82 20.59 5.00
N GLY A 166 8.25 19.40 5.21
CA GLY A 166 8.20 18.74 6.51
C GLY A 166 9.58 18.54 7.14
N PRO A 167 10.53 17.85 6.47
CA PRO A 167 11.89 17.66 6.97
C PRO A 167 12.63 18.98 7.20
N VAL A 168 12.47 19.98 6.31
CA VAL A 168 13.12 21.30 6.47
C VAL A 168 12.61 22.00 7.73
N LEU A 169 11.30 22.00 7.97
CA LEU A 169 10.73 22.61 9.18
C LEU A 169 11.20 21.90 10.46
N ILE A 170 11.28 20.57 10.44
CA ILE A 170 11.80 19.79 11.58
C ILE A 170 13.26 20.16 11.86
N LEU A 171 14.09 20.26 10.81
CA LEU A 171 15.50 20.65 10.95
C LEU A 171 15.65 22.07 11.49
N VAL A 172 14.92 23.04 10.93
CA VAL A 172 14.94 24.43 11.41
C VAL A 172 14.49 24.51 12.86
N TRP A 173 13.40 23.83 13.21
CA TRP A 173 12.89 23.77 14.57
C TRP A 173 13.93 23.18 15.53
N LEU A 174 14.59 22.09 15.15
CA LEU A 174 15.62 21.43 15.95
C LEU A 174 16.85 22.34 16.15
N LEU A 175 17.29 23.05 15.10
CA LEU A 175 18.37 24.04 15.20
C LEU A 175 18.01 25.23 16.11
N LEU A 176 16.78 25.72 16.04
CA LEU A 176 16.32 26.80 16.92
C LEU A 176 16.20 26.33 18.37
N TRP A 177 15.75 25.09 18.58
CA TRP A 177 15.62 24.49 19.90
C TRP A 177 16.96 24.25 20.58
N THR A 178 17.96 23.71 19.85
CA THR A 178 19.32 23.53 20.39
C THR A 178 19.97 24.87 20.73
N LYS A 179 19.82 25.88 19.88
CA LYS A 179 20.28 27.25 20.18
C LYS A 179 19.64 27.82 21.45
N LYS A 180 18.31 27.68 21.61
CA LYS A 180 17.61 28.11 22.83
C LYS A 180 18.10 27.38 24.08
N ARG A 181 18.30 26.06 24.00
CA ARG A 181 18.81 25.27 25.14
C ARG A 181 20.22 25.67 25.54
N LEU A 182 21.11 25.89 24.58
CA LEU A 182 22.48 26.36 24.84
C LEU A 182 22.50 27.76 25.47
N ALA A 183 21.58 28.64 25.09
CA ALA A 183 21.47 29.98 25.66
C ALA A 183 20.95 30.01 27.11
N ILE A 184 20.19 28.99 27.54
CA ILE A 184 19.68 28.86 28.91
C ILE A 184 20.71 28.20 29.85
N ALA A 185 21.65 27.43 29.30
CA ALA A 185 22.67 26.70 30.05
C ALA A 185 23.96 27.51 30.33
N ARG A 186 24.03 28.76 29.88
CA ARG A 186 25.15 29.70 30.11
C ARG A 186 24.67 30.83 31.01
#